data_AF-V7PP77-F1
#
_entry.id   AF-V7PP77-F1
#
_cell.length_a   1.000
_cell.length_b   1.000
_cell.length_c   1.000
_cell.angle_alpha   90.00
_cell.angle_beta   90.00
_cell.angle_gamma   90.00
#
_symmetry.space_group_name_H-M   'P 1'
#
loop_
_entity.id
_entity.type
_entity.pdbx_description
1 polymer ?
#
loop_
_entity_poly.entity_id
_entity_poly.type
_entity_poly.pdbx_seq_one_letter_code
_entity_poly.pdbx_strand_id
1 'polypeptide(L)'
;MNNKTLAIELGPGEDATPESTYHYLTPEEIYEKNKHLLCTNSEEIIQAGEVVNEAVSQLEYHAISMDGYEFFNNNPNSSMPFYNKKHQDYINIEKIHFKVDDPDDV
;
A
#
# COMPACT_ATOMS: atom_id res chain seq x y z
N MET A 1 -45.27 -47.18 -24.18
CA MET A 1 -44.76 -45.79 -24.14
C MET A 1 -43.72 -45.75 -23.04
N ASN A 2 -42.46 -45.72 -23.47
CA ASN A 2 -41.25 -45.96 -22.69
C ASN A 2 -40.31 -44.78 -22.91
N ASN A 3 -40.16 -43.90 -21.93
CA ASN A 3 -38.98 -43.06 -21.83
C ASN A 3 -38.52 -42.99 -20.37
N LYS A 4 -37.54 -43.86 -20.12
CA LYS A 4 -36.72 -44.02 -18.94
C LYS A 4 -36.05 -42.68 -18.61
N THR A 5 -36.29 -42.16 -17.41
CA THR A 5 -35.54 -41.07 -16.81
C THR A 5 -34.16 -41.58 -16.40
N LEU A 6 -33.10 -40.89 -16.81
CA LEU A 6 -31.75 -41.04 -16.24
C LEU A 6 -31.22 -39.63 -15.94
N ALA A 7 -31.32 -39.24 -14.67
CA ALA A 7 -30.57 -38.11 -14.15
C ALA A 7 -29.10 -38.54 -14.09
N ILE A 8 -28.24 -37.86 -14.85
CA ILE A 8 -26.79 -37.92 -14.68
C ILE A 8 -26.46 -36.74 -13.78
N GLU A 9 -26.24 -37.03 -12.51
CA GLU A 9 -25.62 -36.09 -11.58
C GLU A 9 -24.19 -35.84 -12.07
N LEU A 10 -23.92 -34.61 -12.53
CA LEU A 10 -22.54 -34.15 -12.70
C LEU A 10 -21.98 -34.04 -11.29
N GLY A 11 -21.18 -35.01 -10.88
CA GLY A 11 -20.39 -34.91 -9.65
C GLY A 11 -19.56 -33.62 -9.68
N PRO A 12 -19.22 -33.04 -8.52
CA PRO A 12 -18.36 -31.88 -8.48
C PRO A 12 -17.03 -32.28 -9.10
N GLY A 13 -16.80 -31.85 -10.34
CA GLY A 13 -15.46 -31.81 -10.89
C GLY A 13 -14.67 -30.91 -9.97
N GLU A 14 -13.62 -31.44 -9.36
CA GLU A 14 -12.59 -30.59 -8.78
C GLU A 14 -12.13 -29.68 -9.91
N ASP A 15 -12.53 -28.41 -9.85
CA ASP A 15 -11.93 -27.35 -10.64
C ASP A 15 -10.46 -27.32 -10.22
N ALA A 16 -9.61 -28.03 -10.95
CA ALA A 16 -8.17 -27.98 -10.78
C ALA A 16 -7.77 -26.50 -10.89
N THR A 17 -7.41 -25.92 -9.76
CA THR A 17 -6.99 -24.54 -9.66
C THR A 17 -5.77 -24.42 -10.58
N PRO A 18 -5.77 -23.49 -11.55
CA PRO A 18 -4.63 -23.36 -12.44
C PRO A 18 -3.40 -23.07 -11.60
N GLU A 19 -2.39 -23.94 -11.68
CA GLU A 19 -1.10 -23.68 -11.06
C GLU A 19 -0.58 -22.34 -11.60
N SER A 20 -0.35 -21.39 -10.70
CA SER A 20 0.26 -20.12 -11.04
C SER A 20 1.60 -20.41 -11.74
N THR A 21 1.72 -20.02 -13.01
CA THR A 21 2.99 -20.09 -13.77
C THR A 21 4.09 -19.25 -13.13
N TYR A 22 3.74 -18.38 -12.18
CA TYR A 22 4.67 -17.61 -11.38
C TYR A 22 4.80 -18.20 -9.98
N HIS A 23 5.97 -18.77 -9.71
CA HIS A 23 6.41 -19.07 -8.35
C HIS A 23 6.93 -17.79 -7.70
N TYR A 24 6.01 -16.91 -7.27
CA TYR A 24 6.38 -15.86 -6.35
C TYR A 24 6.67 -16.49 -4.99
N LEU A 25 7.77 -16.06 -4.36
CA LEU A 25 8.08 -16.50 -3.00
C LEU A 25 7.01 -15.99 -2.05
N THR A 26 6.59 -16.82 -1.10
CA THR A 26 5.75 -16.35 0.00
C THR A 26 6.53 -15.37 0.88
N PRO A 27 5.84 -14.50 1.64
CA PRO A 27 6.51 -13.63 2.62
C PRO A 27 7.45 -14.39 3.56
N GLU A 28 7.08 -15.61 3.99
CA GLU A 28 7.89 -16.47 4.84
C GLU A 28 9.16 -16.95 4.13
N GLU A 29 9.06 -17.37 2.87
CA GLU A 29 10.20 -17.80 2.06
C GLU A 29 11.16 -16.63 1.79
N ILE A 30 10.62 -15.43 1.55
CA ILE A 30 11.42 -14.20 1.42
C ILE A 30 12.13 -13.92 2.75
N TYR A 31 11.43 -13.99 3.88
CA TYR A 31 12.01 -13.73 5.19
C TYR A 31 13.16 -14.69 5.52
N GLU A 32 12.95 -16.00 5.39
CA GLU A 32 13.99 -16.99 5.69
C GLU A 32 15.20 -16.87 4.75
N LYS A 33 14.97 -16.55 3.46
CA LYS A 33 16.06 -16.30 2.51
C LYS A 33 16.87 -15.05 2.86
N ASN A 34 16.24 -14.01 3.41
CA ASN A 34 16.85 -12.71 3.68
C ASN A 34 17.21 -12.46 5.16
N LYS A 35 17.03 -13.43 6.04
CA LYS A 35 17.28 -13.31 7.48
C LYS A 35 18.68 -12.84 7.85
N HIS A 36 19.67 -13.16 7.01
CA HIS A 36 21.06 -12.71 7.16
C HIS A 36 21.26 -11.19 6.97
N LEU A 37 20.29 -10.50 6.38
CA LEU A 37 20.28 -9.04 6.20
C LEU A 37 19.70 -8.30 7.42
N LEU A 38 19.11 -9.02 8.37
CA LEU A 38 18.58 -8.40 9.58
C LEU A 38 19.72 -7.82 10.42
N CYS A 39 19.58 -6.57 10.83
CA CYS A 39 20.48 -5.98 11.81
C CYS A 39 20.35 -6.76 13.13
N THR A 40 21.49 -7.16 13.70
CA THR A 40 21.57 -7.87 14.99
C THR A 40 22.20 -7.02 16.08
N ASN A 41 22.73 -5.84 15.73
CA ASN A 41 23.30 -4.88 16.66
C ASN A 41 22.15 -4.13 17.37
N SER A 42 22.02 -4.34 18.67
CA SER A 42 20.94 -3.74 19.47
C SER A 42 20.98 -2.21 19.45
N GLU A 43 22.17 -1.60 19.42
CA GLU A 43 22.31 -0.15 19.40
C GLU A 43 21.80 0.43 18.07
N GLU A 44 22.17 -0.18 16.95
CA GLU A 44 21.67 0.23 15.62
C GLU A 44 20.16 0.06 15.51
N ILE A 45 19.60 -1.02 16.08
CA ILE A 45 18.14 -1.24 16.09
C ILE A 45 17.42 -0.12 16.85
N ILE A 46 17.94 0.27 18.03
CA ILE A 46 17.35 1.34 18.84
C ILE A 46 17.42 2.67 18.07
N GLN A 47 18.58 3.02 17.54
CA GLN A 47 18.78 4.26 16.76
C GLN A 47 17.89 4.30 15.51
N ALA A 48 17.76 3.18 14.80
CA ALA A 48 16.84 3.08 13.66
C ALA A 48 15.39 3.32 14.09
N GLY A 49 14.98 2.76 15.25
CA GLY A 49 13.67 3.01 15.84
C GLY A 49 13.43 4.49 16.16
N GLU A 50 14.41 5.17 16.75
CA GLU A 50 14.35 6.61 17.04
C GLU A 50 14.16 7.44 15.77
N VAL A 51 14.96 7.18 14.74
CA VAL A 51 14.86 7.87 13.44
C VAL A 51 13.51 7.65 12.78
N VAL A 52 12.98 6.42 12.81
CA VAL A 52 11.65 6.11 12.26
C VAL A 52 10.55 6.84 13.05
N ASN A 53 10.63 6.86 14.38
CA ASN A 53 9.66 7.56 15.22
C ASN A 53 9.66 9.07 14.97
N GLU A 54 10.84 9.68 14.79
CA GLU A 54 10.95 11.08 14.40
C GLU A 54 10.33 11.32 13.03
N ALA A 55 10.63 10.48 12.03
CA ALA A 55 10.07 10.58 10.69
C ALA A 55 8.53 10.47 10.69
N VAL A 56 7.96 9.53 11.46
CA VAL A 56 6.51 9.37 11.62
C VAL A 56 5.89 10.63 12.25
N SER A 57 6.50 11.16 13.30
CA SER A 57 6.00 12.37 13.97
C SER A 57 5.98 13.58 13.02
N GLN A 58 7.02 13.73 12.18
CA GLN A 58 7.05 14.77 11.15
C GLN A 58 5.97 14.53 10.09
N LEU A 59 5.78 13.29 9.64
CA LEU A 59 4.75 12.94 8.67
C LEU A 59 3.35 13.27 9.20
N GLU A 60 3.06 12.93 10.46
CA GLU A 60 1.80 13.27 11.12
C GLU A 60 1.56 14.78 11.16
N TYR A 61 2.56 15.55 11.60
CA TYR A 61 2.50 17.02 11.60
C TYR A 61 2.16 17.58 10.21
N HIS A 62 2.88 17.10 9.18
CA HIS A 62 2.66 17.53 7.80
C HIS A 62 1.34 17.03 7.20
N ALA A 63 0.79 15.91 7.69
CA ALA A 63 -0.51 15.41 7.26
C ALA A 63 -1.66 16.27 7.80
N ILE A 64 -1.60 16.69 9.07
CA ILE A 64 -2.69 17.45 9.71
C ILE A 64 -2.61 18.96 9.48
N SER A 65 -1.39 19.50 9.33
CA SER A 65 -1.17 20.94 9.21
C SER A 65 -1.13 21.40 7.75
N MET A 66 -1.64 22.61 7.50
CA MET A 66 -1.45 23.36 6.24
C MET A 66 -0.53 24.58 6.45
N ASP A 67 0.08 24.71 7.63
CA ASP A 67 0.93 25.85 7.95
C ASP A 67 2.18 25.92 7.05
N GLY A 68 2.37 27.09 6.43
CA GLY A 68 3.45 27.36 5.47
C GLY A 68 3.34 26.59 4.14
N TYR A 69 2.21 25.93 3.87
CA TYR A 69 1.94 25.35 2.56
C TYR A 69 1.22 26.35 1.66
N GLU A 70 1.70 26.47 0.43
CA GLU A 70 1.09 27.28 -0.61
C GLU A 70 0.50 26.37 -1.68
N PHE A 71 -0.64 26.79 -2.24
CA PHE A 71 -1.24 26.09 -3.37
C PHE A 71 -0.35 26.22 -4.60
N PHE A 72 -0.02 25.09 -5.21
CA PHE A 72 0.86 25.05 -6.38
C PHE A 72 0.08 24.78 -7.67
N ASN A 73 -0.70 23.70 -7.69
CA ASN A 73 -1.44 23.27 -8.89
C ASN A 73 -2.54 22.26 -8.53
N ASN A 74 -3.40 21.94 -9.49
CA ASN A 74 -4.30 20.79 -9.43
C ASN A 74 -3.87 19.73 -10.45
N ASN A 75 -4.07 18.46 -10.13
CA ASN A 75 -4.07 17.41 -11.14
C ASN A 75 -5.27 17.63 -12.09
N PRO A 76 -5.06 17.86 -13.40
CA PRO A 76 -6.14 18.15 -14.33
C PRO A 76 -7.11 16.97 -14.51
N ASN A 77 -6.66 15.74 -14.26
CA ASN A 77 -7.47 14.53 -14.46
C ASN A 77 -8.31 14.15 -13.23
N SER A 78 -7.94 14.62 -12.04
CA SER A 78 -8.53 14.15 -10.78
C SER A 78 -8.92 15.25 -9.80
N SER A 79 -8.77 16.52 -10.18
CA SER A 79 -9.02 17.69 -9.31
C SER A 79 -8.33 17.60 -7.95
N MET A 80 -7.21 16.88 -7.87
CA MET A 80 -6.42 16.73 -6.63
C MET A 80 -5.51 17.94 -6.47
N PRO A 81 -5.70 18.76 -5.42
CA PRO A 81 -4.84 19.91 -5.19
C PRO A 81 -3.48 19.46 -4.66
N PHE A 82 -2.46 20.10 -5.21
CA PHE A 82 -1.06 19.99 -4.82
C PHE A 82 -0.63 21.26 -4.11
N TYR A 83 0.04 21.08 -2.99
CA TYR A 83 0.62 22.15 -2.19
C TYR A 83 2.11 21.93 -2.04
N ASN A 84 2.86 23.02 -1.92
CA ASN A 84 4.28 22.97 -1.63
C ASN A 84 4.61 23.80 -0.40
N LYS A 85 5.67 23.42 0.29
CA LYS A 85 6.26 24.17 1.39
C LYS A 85 7.77 24.12 1.25
N LYS A 86 8.42 25.28 1.31
CA LYS A 86 9.88 25.34 1.41
C LYS A 86 10.29 25.24 2.88
N HIS A 87 11.20 24.33 3.18
CA HIS A 87 11.87 24.23 4.46
C HIS A 87 13.36 24.52 4.25
N GLN A 88 13.91 25.46 5.03
CA GLN A 88 15.31 25.89 4.96
C GLN A 88 15.76 26.31 3.54
N ASP A 89 14.86 26.84 2.72
CA ASP A 89 15.08 27.32 1.34
C ASP A 89 15.49 26.27 0.27
N TYR A 90 15.95 25.08 0.67
CA TYR A 90 16.38 24.02 -0.27
C TYR A 90 15.55 22.74 -0.22
N ILE A 91 14.74 22.51 0.82
CA ILE A 91 13.85 21.34 0.91
C ILE A 91 12.47 21.76 0.43
N ASN A 92 11.97 21.12 -0.63
CA ASN A 92 10.59 21.29 -1.07
C ASN A 92 9.76 20.11 -0.56
N ILE A 93 8.75 20.41 0.24
CA ILE A 93 7.81 19.42 0.76
C ILE A 93 6.53 19.53 -0.05
N GLU A 94 6.12 18.44 -0.69
CA GLU A 94 4.89 18.36 -1.47
C GLU A 94 3.79 17.69 -0.66
N LYS A 95 2.57 18.20 -0.80
CA LYS A 95 1.38 17.62 -0.18
C LYS A 95 0.28 17.50 -1.23
N ILE A 96 -0.28 16.31 -1.33
CA ILE A 96 -1.35 15.97 -2.29
C ILE A 96 -2.58 15.60 -1.48
N HIS A 97 -3.70 16.27 -1.72
CA HIS A 97 -4.97 15.84 -1.14
C HIS A 97 -5.68 14.93 -2.13
N PHE A 98 -5.78 13.66 -1.76
CA PHE A 98 -6.53 12.67 -2.52
C PHE A 98 -7.95 12.58 -1.94
N LYS A 99 -8.96 12.87 -2.76
CA LYS A 99 -10.35 12.54 -2.42
C LYS A 99 -10.61 11.10 -2.86
N VAL A 100 -10.99 10.25 -1.91
CA VAL A 100 -11.55 8.93 -2.22
C VAL A 100 -13.05 9.14 -2.34
N ASP A 101 -13.63 8.87 -3.50
CA ASP A 101 -15.08 8.87 -3.64
C ASP A 101 -15.65 7.66 -2.89
N ASP A 102 -16.66 7.90 -2.06
CA ASP A 102 -17.43 6.82 -1.46
C ASP A 102 -18.32 6.22 -2.56
N PRO A 103 -18.20 4.92 -2.89
CA PRO A 103 -19.07 4.28 -3.87
C PRO A 103 -20.57 4.35 -3.51
N ASP A 104 -20.90 4.65 -2.25
CA ASP A 104 -22.28 4.74 -1.74
C ASP A 104 -22.82 6.19 -1.66
N ASP A 105 -22.03 7.22 -1.97
CA ASP A 105 -22.49 8.62 -2.07
C ASP A 105 -23.19 8.85 -3.43
N VAL A 106 -24.52 8.70 -3.46
CA VAL A 106 -25.40 8.93 -4.65
C VAL A 106 -26.30 10.14 -4.46
#